data_AF-A0A6F9JHG2-F1
#
_entry.id   AF-A0A6F9JHG2-F1
#
_cell.length_a   1.000
_cell.length_b   1.000
_cell.length_c   1.000
_cell.angle_alpha   90.00
_cell.angle_beta   90.00
_cell.angle_gamma   90.00
#
_symmetry.space_group_name_H-M   'P 1'
#
loop_
_entity.id
_entity.type
_entity.pdbx_description
1 polymer ?
#
loop_
_entity_poly.entity_id
_entity_poly.type
_entity_poly.pdbx_seq_one_letter_code
_entity_poly.pdbx_strand_id
1 'polypeptide(L)'
;DANFSQTTYFLEKAKFDEHLKSKELYRAKKATGKELNPKLIKYDREFFRLGYRKISRDTDERTLIASLLPKNCGGADSTYSNIPKQYVLKDDVICMDIVPYERILFVLALFNSLVVDFIIRNMVQINVSKSYLERIPLPQPSDEEIQNNEIYKTLAKNALLLQLYNDQNRHFDELKQEFNIKNEEIPKTKKAYDILRAKNDLLVKELYGLSDDEFSYMISTFKVLNEKQSEYITLLKTI
;
A
#
# COMPACT_ATOMS: atom_id res chain seq x y z
N ASP A 1 -19.44 -2.10 -38.17
CA ASP A 1 -19.65 -1.26 -36.99
C ASP A 1 -18.82 -1.74 -35.82
N ALA A 2 -17.70 -1.07 -35.55
CA ALA A 2 -16.88 -1.34 -34.37
C ALA A 2 -17.46 -0.53 -33.20
N ASN A 3 -18.48 -1.09 -32.55
CA ASN A 3 -18.98 -0.54 -31.29
C ASN A 3 -18.00 -0.95 -30.18
N PHE A 4 -17.25 0.01 -29.66
CA PHE A 4 -16.42 -0.21 -28.48
C PHE A 4 -17.31 -0.60 -27.30
N SER A 5 -16.90 -1.62 -26.56
CA SER A 5 -17.58 -2.03 -25.33
C SER A 5 -17.48 -0.94 -24.27
N GLN A 6 -18.49 -0.86 -23.40
CA GLN A 6 -18.47 0.04 -22.25
C GLN A 6 -17.29 -0.31 -21.34
N THR A 7 -16.47 0.69 -20.99
CA THR A 7 -15.32 0.48 -20.11
C THR A 7 -15.78 -0.01 -18.74
N THR A 8 -15.36 -1.21 -18.35
CA THR A 8 -15.65 -1.81 -17.05
C THR A 8 -14.48 -1.52 -16.10
N TYR A 9 -14.64 -0.52 -15.24
CA TYR A 9 -13.64 -0.19 -14.20
C TYR A 9 -13.61 -1.27 -13.09
N PHE A 10 -14.78 -1.86 -12.81
CA PHE A 10 -14.93 -2.94 -11.83
C PHE A 10 -15.17 -4.28 -12.53
N LEU A 11 -14.69 -5.34 -11.89
CA LEU A 11 -14.79 -6.69 -12.42
C LEU A 11 -16.25 -7.19 -12.39
N GLU A 12 -16.64 -7.92 -13.42
CA GLU A 12 -17.83 -8.77 -13.36
C GLU A 12 -17.53 -9.94 -12.42
N LYS A 13 -17.97 -9.82 -11.16
CA LYS A 13 -17.58 -10.69 -10.05
C LYS A 13 -17.71 -12.17 -10.36
N ALA A 14 -18.85 -12.59 -10.90
CA ALA A 14 -19.14 -14.00 -11.18
C ALA A 14 -18.16 -14.61 -12.20
N LYS A 15 -17.94 -13.92 -13.33
CA LYS A 15 -16.99 -14.39 -14.36
C LYS A 15 -15.56 -14.40 -13.86
N PHE A 16 -15.17 -13.39 -13.07
CA PHE A 16 -13.83 -13.32 -12.52
C PHE A 16 -13.57 -14.43 -11.48
N ASP A 17 -14.56 -14.70 -10.61
CA ASP A 17 -14.49 -15.78 -9.64
C ASP A 17 -14.41 -17.15 -10.31
N GLU A 18 -15.21 -17.38 -11.34
CA GLU A 18 -15.16 -18.60 -12.14
C GLU A 18 -13.75 -18.84 -12.72
N HIS A 19 -13.14 -17.79 -13.27
CA HIS A 19 -11.77 -17.85 -13.81
C HIS A 19 -10.73 -18.13 -12.71
N LEU A 20 -10.91 -17.60 -11.50
CA LEU A 20 -9.96 -17.77 -10.40
C LEU A 20 -10.20 -19.00 -9.53
N LYS A 21 -11.34 -19.67 -9.65
CA LYS A 21 -11.73 -20.80 -8.80
C LYS A 21 -10.69 -21.92 -8.78
N SER A 22 -10.24 -22.36 -9.96
CA SER A 22 -9.24 -23.43 -10.08
C SER A 22 -7.91 -23.02 -9.44
N LYS A 23 -7.54 -21.74 -9.55
CA LYS A 23 -6.34 -21.17 -8.95
C LYS A 23 -6.41 -21.16 -7.43
N GLU A 24 -7.55 -20.81 -6.85
CA GLU A 24 -7.74 -20.84 -5.39
C GLU A 24 -7.70 -22.28 -4.84
N LEU A 25 -8.35 -23.23 -5.51
CA LEU A 25 -8.27 -24.65 -5.15
C LEU A 25 -6.82 -25.17 -5.21
N TYR A 26 -6.10 -24.83 -6.27
CA TYR A 26 -4.69 -25.17 -6.40
C TYR A 26 -3.83 -24.56 -5.29
N ARG A 27 -4.03 -23.27 -4.96
CA ARG A 27 -3.32 -22.58 -3.87
C ARG A 27 -3.55 -23.29 -2.53
N ALA A 28 -4.80 -23.65 -2.23
CA ALA A 28 -5.15 -24.34 -0.99
C ALA A 28 -4.53 -25.74 -0.92
N LYS A 29 -4.64 -26.53 -2.00
CA LYS A 29 -4.02 -27.86 -2.09
C LYS A 29 -2.50 -27.80 -1.95
N LYS A 30 -1.86 -26.83 -2.61
CA LYS A 30 -0.41 -26.63 -2.52
C LYS A 30 0.03 -26.26 -1.11
N ALA A 31 -0.73 -25.43 -0.40
CA ALA A 31 -0.35 -24.95 0.93
C ALA A 31 -0.68 -25.95 2.06
N THR A 32 -1.75 -26.74 1.91
CA THR A 32 -2.29 -27.59 2.99
C THR A 32 -2.21 -29.08 2.72
N GLY A 33 -1.93 -29.49 1.48
CA GLY A 33 -2.00 -30.90 1.04
C GLY A 33 -3.42 -31.43 0.88
N LYS A 34 -4.46 -30.64 1.18
CA LYS A 34 -5.87 -31.07 1.20
C LYS A 34 -6.73 -30.34 0.17
N GLU A 35 -7.83 -30.97 -0.22
CA GLU A 35 -8.82 -30.36 -1.10
C GLU A 35 -9.67 -29.35 -0.31
N LEU A 36 -9.72 -28.11 -0.78
CA LEU A 36 -10.57 -27.07 -0.22
C LEU A 36 -12.01 -27.24 -0.69
N ASN A 37 -12.97 -27.19 0.23
CA ASN A 37 -14.38 -27.08 -0.13
C ASN A 37 -14.60 -25.79 -0.93
N PRO A 38 -15.09 -25.84 -2.19
CA PRO A 38 -15.26 -24.65 -3.02
C PRO A 38 -16.15 -23.56 -2.41
N LYS A 39 -17.04 -23.90 -1.47
CA LYS A 39 -17.89 -22.93 -0.74
C LYS A 39 -17.11 -22.06 0.25
N LEU A 40 -15.91 -22.49 0.64
CA LEU A 40 -15.03 -21.78 1.58
C LEU A 40 -14.00 -20.89 0.87
N ILE A 41 -14.01 -20.86 -0.46
CA ILE A 41 -13.12 -19.97 -1.22
C ILE A 41 -13.47 -18.53 -0.89
N LYS A 42 -12.43 -17.77 -0.52
CA LYS A 42 -12.44 -16.31 -0.59
C LYS A 42 -11.55 -15.87 -1.73
N TYR A 43 -11.98 -14.89 -2.51
CA TYR A 43 -11.20 -14.36 -3.62
C TYR A 43 -10.43 -13.11 -3.19
N ASP A 44 -9.25 -12.89 -3.78
CA ASP A 44 -8.39 -11.75 -3.41
C ASP A 44 -9.09 -10.40 -3.62
N ARG A 45 -10.05 -10.32 -4.56
CA ARG A 45 -10.87 -9.11 -4.79
C ARG A 45 -11.80 -8.76 -3.62
N GLU A 46 -12.04 -9.68 -2.69
CA GLU A 46 -12.88 -9.42 -1.50
C GLU A 46 -12.13 -8.63 -0.42
N PHE A 47 -10.83 -8.38 -0.59
CA PHE A 47 -9.99 -7.69 0.38
C PHE A 47 -9.54 -6.33 -0.17
N PHE A 48 -9.39 -5.36 0.73
CA PHE A 48 -8.53 -4.22 0.46
C PHE A 48 -7.09 -4.71 0.34
N ARG A 49 -6.38 -4.22 -0.66
CA ARG A 49 -5.02 -4.68 -0.96
C ARG A 49 -4.09 -3.49 -1.10
N LEU A 50 -2.84 -3.65 -0.75
CA LEU A 50 -1.78 -2.75 -1.18
C LEU A 50 -1.54 -2.96 -2.67
N GLY A 51 -1.48 -1.87 -3.42
CA GLY A 51 -1.03 -1.84 -4.79
C GLY A 51 0.12 -0.84 -4.97
N TYR A 52 1.07 -1.13 -5.85
CA TYR A 52 2.08 -0.16 -6.24
C TYR A 52 2.35 -0.22 -7.75
N ARG A 53 2.72 0.93 -8.29
CA ARG A 53 2.96 1.12 -9.73
C ARG A 53 4.31 0.50 -10.13
N LYS A 54 4.29 -0.39 -11.11
CA LYS A 54 5.50 -1.01 -11.69
C LYS A 54 6.30 -0.01 -12.54
N ILE A 55 5.63 0.71 -13.44
CA ILE A 55 6.30 1.63 -14.37
C ILE A 55 6.46 2.98 -13.69
N SER A 56 7.67 3.32 -13.29
CA SER A 56 7.99 4.59 -12.61
C SER A 56 9.45 4.94 -12.82
N ARG A 57 9.81 6.23 -12.78
CA ARG A 57 11.18 6.69 -13.06
C ARG A 57 11.94 7.11 -11.82
N ASP A 58 13.24 6.87 -11.83
CA ASP A 58 14.20 7.36 -10.84
C ASP A 58 14.37 8.89 -10.86
N THR A 59 14.05 9.53 -11.98
CA THR A 59 14.16 10.98 -12.19
C THR A 59 12.87 11.75 -11.91
N ASP A 60 11.74 11.06 -11.71
CA ASP A 60 10.46 11.71 -11.42
C ASP A 60 10.41 12.27 -9.97
N GLU A 61 9.35 13.02 -9.64
CA GLU A 61 9.11 13.54 -8.28
C GLU A 61 9.11 12.41 -7.24
N ARG A 62 8.58 11.25 -7.63
CA ARG A 62 8.46 10.03 -6.83
C ARG A 62 8.78 8.82 -7.70
N THR A 63 9.57 7.90 -7.17
CA THR A 63 9.90 6.64 -7.82
C THR A 63 9.00 5.51 -7.35
N LEU A 64 8.73 5.38 -6.05
CA LEU A 64 7.77 4.40 -5.52
C LEU A 64 6.46 5.10 -5.19
N ILE A 65 5.38 4.63 -5.82
CA ILE A 65 4.02 5.14 -5.61
C ILE A 65 3.11 3.96 -5.29
N ALA A 66 2.56 3.97 -4.08
CA ALA A 66 1.66 2.94 -3.59
C ALA A 66 0.31 3.52 -3.15
N SER A 67 -0.73 2.70 -3.20
CA SER A 67 -2.09 3.06 -2.77
C SER A 67 -2.85 1.82 -2.32
N LEU A 68 -3.92 2.00 -1.55
CA LEU A 68 -4.88 0.92 -1.38
C LEU A 68 -5.69 0.71 -2.66
N LEU A 69 -5.88 -0.55 -3.01
CA LEU A 69 -6.81 -1.01 -4.01
C LEU A 69 -8.15 -1.35 -3.34
N PRO A 70 -9.27 -0.83 -3.87
CA PRO A 70 -10.57 -1.13 -3.31
C PRO A 70 -10.97 -2.60 -3.52
N LYS A 71 -11.98 -3.05 -2.78
CA LYS A 71 -12.63 -4.34 -3.04
C LYS A 71 -13.24 -4.34 -4.46
N ASN A 72 -13.33 -5.53 -5.05
CA ASN A 72 -13.95 -5.78 -6.36
C ASN A 72 -13.25 -5.14 -7.57
N CYS A 73 -11.97 -4.78 -7.45
CA CYS A 73 -11.14 -4.35 -8.59
C CYS A 73 -10.09 -5.41 -8.99
N GLY A 74 -9.67 -5.37 -10.25
CA GLY A 74 -8.52 -6.13 -10.74
C GLY A 74 -7.22 -5.32 -10.66
N GLY A 75 -6.09 -5.96 -10.99
CA GLY A 75 -4.83 -5.27 -11.30
C GLY A 75 -4.44 -5.56 -12.75
N ALA A 76 -3.90 -4.56 -13.45
CA ALA A 76 -3.33 -4.71 -14.78
C ALA A 76 -1.80 -4.92 -14.71
N ASP A 77 -1.16 -5.21 -15.84
CA ASP A 77 0.27 -5.61 -15.93
C ASP A 77 1.27 -4.63 -15.31
N SER A 78 0.88 -3.36 -15.14
CA SER A 78 1.72 -2.30 -14.59
C SER A 78 1.44 -1.99 -13.11
N THR A 79 0.68 -2.85 -12.42
CA THR A 79 0.39 -2.72 -10.99
C THR A 79 0.66 -4.04 -10.30
N TYR A 80 1.54 -4.02 -9.31
CA TYR A 80 1.69 -5.14 -8.38
C TYR A 80 0.76 -4.96 -7.20
N SER A 81 0.30 -6.07 -6.63
CA SER A 81 -0.55 -6.06 -5.44
C SER A 81 -0.10 -7.15 -4.46
N ASN A 82 -0.26 -6.90 -3.17
CA ASN A 82 0.03 -7.91 -2.16
C ASN A 82 -0.96 -9.09 -2.28
N ILE A 83 -0.52 -10.25 -1.80
CA ILE A 83 -1.40 -11.39 -1.57
C ILE A 83 -2.10 -11.14 -0.23
N PRO A 84 -3.43 -10.98 -0.16
CA PRO A 84 -4.13 -10.58 1.06
C PRO A 84 -4.37 -11.73 2.04
N LYS A 85 -4.17 -12.98 1.59
CA LYS A 85 -4.41 -14.17 2.41
C LYS A 85 -3.58 -15.37 1.96
N GLN A 86 -3.38 -16.32 2.85
CA GLN A 86 -2.82 -17.63 2.55
C GLN A 86 -3.70 -18.72 3.17
N TYR A 87 -3.80 -19.87 2.51
CA TYR A 87 -4.45 -21.04 3.10
C TYR A 87 -3.45 -21.73 4.02
N VAL A 88 -3.89 -22.12 5.21
CA VAL A 88 -3.08 -22.81 6.22
C VAL A 88 -3.87 -24.00 6.79
N LEU A 89 -3.17 -25.01 7.29
CA LEU A 89 -3.80 -26.13 7.97
C LEU A 89 -3.67 -25.93 9.49
N LYS A 90 -4.80 -25.87 10.19
CA LYS A 90 -4.85 -25.79 11.67
C LYS A 90 -5.79 -26.88 12.16
N ASP A 91 -5.29 -27.75 13.05
CA ASP A 91 -6.05 -28.87 13.61
C ASP A 91 -6.78 -29.71 12.55
N ASP A 92 -6.07 -30.02 11.47
CA ASP A 92 -6.55 -30.80 10.34
C ASP A 92 -7.67 -30.13 9.49
N VAL A 93 -7.99 -28.87 9.79
CA VAL A 93 -8.97 -28.03 9.08
C VAL A 93 -8.25 -26.96 8.26
N ILE A 94 -8.69 -26.74 7.02
CA ILE A 94 -8.18 -25.65 6.19
C ILE A 94 -8.73 -24.32 6.72
N CYS A 95 -7.83 -23.43 7.11
CA CYS A 95 -8.12 -22.07 7.53
C CYS A 95 -7.49 -21.06 6.56
N MET A 96 -7.82 -19.79 6.73
CA MET A 96 -7.17 -18.68 6.04
C MET A 96 -6.40 -17.84 7.04
N ASP A 97 -5.14 -17.61 6.75
CA ASP A 97 -4.32 -16.60 7.39
C ASP A 97 -4.45 -15.31 6.56
N ILE A 98 -5.15 -14.31 7.10
CA ILE A 98 -5.46 -13.05 6.41
C ILE A 98 -4.44 -12.02 6.87
N VAL A 99 -3.86 -11.27 5.92
CA VAL A 99 -2.94 -10.18 6.25
C VAL A 99 -3.71 -9.05 6.94
N PRO A 100 -3.36 -8.66 8.18
CA PRO A 100 -4.05 -7.60 8.89
C PRO A 100 -3.96 -6.26 8.15
N TYR A 101 -5.03 -5.46 8.21
CA TYR A 101 -5.06 -4.17 7.53
C TYR A 101 -4.09 -3.17 8.14
N GLU A 102 -3.80 -3.27 9.44
CA GLU A 102 -2.76 -2.51 10.14
C GLU A 102 -1.40 -2.70 9.47
N ARG A 103 -1.05 -3.95 9.13
CA ARG A 103 0.19 -4.28 8.42
C ARG A 103 0.19 -3.68 7.02
N ILE A 104 -0.92 -3.79 6.29
CA ILE A 104 -1.07 -3.21 4.95
C ILE A 104 -0.89 -1.68 4.99
N LEU A 105 -1.49 -1.01 5.97
CA LEU A 105 -1.42 0.44 6.16
C LEU A 105 -0.04 0.89 6.62
N PHE A 106 0.61 0.14 7.50
CA PHE A 106 1.99 0.40 7.91
C PHE A 106 2.95 0.36 6.70
N VAL A 107 2.85 -0.69 5.87
CA VAL A 107 3.65 -0.80 4.65
C VAL A 107 3.29 0.30 3.65
N LEU A 108 2.02 0.70 3.54
CA LEU A 108 1.60 1.81 2.70
C LEU A 108 2.28 3.13 3.13
N ALA A 109 2.42 3.37 4.43
CA ALA A 109 3.13 4.53 4.97
C ALA A 109 4.61 4.51 4.56
N LEU A 110 5.28 3.37 4.72
CA LEU A 110 6.68 3.19 4.34
C LEU A 110 6.89 3.38 2.83
N PHE A 111 6.09 2.72 2.00
CA PHE A 111 6.23 2.76 0.54
C PHE A 111 6.02 4.16 -0.04
N ASN A 112 5.21 4.98 0.62
CA ASN A 112 4.99 6.36 0.20
C ASN A 112 5.93 7.37 0.89
N SER A 113 6.92 6.94 1.66
CA SER A 113 7.92 7.82 2.28
C SER A 113 9.06 8.20 1.32
N LEU A 114 9.66 9.38 1.54
CA LEU A 114 10.85 9.83 0.80
C LEU A 114 12.08 8.97 1.08
N VAL A 115 12.20 8.39 2.28
CA VAL A 115 13.33 7.50 2.62
C VAL A 115 13.31 6.24 1.76
N VAL A 116 12.17 5.56 1.68
CA VAL A 116 12.05 4.37 0.83
C VAL A 116 12.13 4.73 -0.66
N ASP A 117 11.56 5.87 -1.06
CA ASP A 117 11.69 6.39 -2.43
C ASP A 117 13.15 6.60 -2.81
N PHE A 118 13.96 7.19 -1.92
CA PHE A 118 15.38 7.42 -2.12
C PHE A 118 16.14 6.11 -2.33
N ILE A 119 15.89 5.10 -1.47
CA ILE A 119 16.55 3.80 -1.61
C ILE A 119 16.22 3.16 -2.96
N ILE A 120 14.93 3.10 -3.33
CA ILE A 120 14.49 2.46 -4.58
C ILE A 120 15.01 3.22 -5.80
N ARG A 121 15.03 4.55 -5.76
CA ARG A 121 15.54 5.42 -6.84
C ARG A 121 16.98 5.10 -7.22
N ASN A 122 17.81 4.68 -6.26
CA ASN A 122 19.19 4.29 -6.52
C ASN A 122 19.33 2.87 -7.12
N MET A 123 18.22 2.14 -7.29
CA MET A 123 18.21 0.74 -7.75
C MET A 123 17.46 0.53 -9.06
N VAL A 124 16.69 1.51 -9.53
CA VAL A 124 15.79 1.37 -10.69
C VAL A 124 16.01 2.48 -11.71
N GLN A 125 15.50 2.30 -12.93
CA GLN A 125 15.42 3.36 -13.94
C GLN A 125 13.98 3.65 -14.34
N ILE A 126 13.26 2.66 -14.86
CA ILE A 126 11.87 2.82 -15.36
C ILE A 126 10.88 1.79 -14.80
N ASN A 127 11.37 0.80 -14.05
CA ASN A 127 10.59 -0.32 -13.55
C ASN A 127 10.95 -0.64 -12.10
N VAL A 128 9.96 -0.53 -11.22
CA VAL A 128 10.02 -1.01 -9.83
C VAL A 128 9.43 -2.42 -9.79
N SER A 129 10.25 -3.44 -10.07
CA SER A 129 9.85 -4.84 -9.92
C SER A 129 9.87 -5.30 -8.47
N LYS A 130 9.13 -6.38 -8.17
CA LYS A 130 9.06 -7.00 -6.84
C LYS A 130 10.45 -7.36 -6.27
N SER A 131 11.38 -7.77 -7.14
CA SER A 131 12.75 -8.11 -6.77
C SER A 131 13.53 -6.96 -6.13
N TYR A 132 13.21 -5.70 -6.44
CA TYR A 132 13.84 -4.55 -5.77
C TYR A 132 13.28 -4.36 -4.37
N LEU A 133 11.96 -4.50 -4.19
CA LEU A 133 11.33 -4.41 -2.88
C LEU A 133 11.81 -5.50 -1.92
N GLU A 134 12.14 -6.69 -2.43
CA GLU A 134 12.69 -7.80 -1.64
C GLU A 134 14.15 -7.57 -1.19
N ARG A 135 14.83 -6.53 -1.70
CA ARG A 135 16.25 -6.24 -1.43
C ARG A 135 16.47 -5.01 -0.55
N ILE A 136 15.44 -4.20 -0.34
CA ILE A 136 15.57 -2.97 0.45
C ILE A 136 15.44 -3.26 1.95
N PRO A 137 16.14 -2.51 2.81
CA PRO A 137 16.03 -2.65 4.26
C PRO A 137 14.70 -2.04 4.72
N LEU A 138 13.62 -2.82 4.67
CA LEU A 138 12.32 -2.44 5.22
C LEU A 138 12.23 -2.86 6.69
N PRO A 139 11.69 -2.03 7.59
CA PRO A 139 11.23 -2.48 8.90
C PRO A 139 10.26 -3.67 8.75
N GLN A 140 10.50 -4.74 9.50
CA GLN A 140 9.68 -5.97 9.49
C GLN A 140 9.10 -6.27 10.89
N PRO A 141 8.31 -5.35 11.49
CA PRO A 141 7.65 -5.64 12.76
C PRO A 141 6.59 -6.74 12.58
N SER A 142 6.40 -7.53 13.64
CA SER A 142 5.25 -8.41 13.81
C SER A 142 3.95 -7.62 13.94
N ASP A 143 2.81 -8.31 13.81
CA ASP A 143 1.49 -7.64 13.96
C ASP A 143 1.30 -7.08 15.37
N GLU A 144 1.81 -7.78 16.38
CA GLU A 144 1.78 -7.34 17.77
C GLU A 144 2.63 -6.08 17.98
N GLU A 145 3.84 -6.02 17.39
CA GLU A 145 4.67 -4.81 17.45
C GLU A 145 4.00 -3.62 16.76
N ILE A 146 3.33 -3.82 15.63
CA ILE A 146 2.57 -2.76 14.95
C ILE A 146 1.46 -2.23 15.85
N GLN A 147 0.77 -3.09 16.61
CA GLN A 147 -0.31 -2.70 17.52
C GLN A 147 0.19 -2.02 18.79
N ASN A 148 1.36 -2.41 19.30
CA ASN A 148 1.88 -1.94 20.57
C ASN A 148 2.84 -0.73 20.44
N ASN A 149 3.41 -0.48 19.27
CA ASN A 149 4.29 0.65 19.03
C ASN A 149 3.52 1.88 18.50
N GLU A 150 3.61 3.01 19.21
CA GLU A 150 2.90 4.23 18.84
C GLU A 150 3.33 4.83 17.49
N ILE A 151 4.61 4.70 17.12
CA ILE A 151 5.09 5.17 15.81
C ILE A 151 4.46 4.34 14.70
N TYR A 152 4.44 3.01 14.82
CA TYR A 152 3.86 2.11 13.81
C TYR A 152 2.35 2.32 13.67
N LYS A 153 1.62 2.45 14.78
CA LYS A 153 0.19 2.82 14.75
C LYS A 153 -0.05 4.17 14.09
N THR A 154 0.76 5.17 14.41
CA THR A 154 0.64 6.52 13.85
C THR A 154 0.89 6.51 12.35
N LEU A 155 1.92 5.79 11.88
CA LEU A 155 2.19 5.62 10.45
C LEU A 155 1.01 4.95 9.73
N ALA A 156 0.50 3.82 10.25
CA ALA A 156 -0.64 3.13 9.67
C ALA A 156 -1.90 4.02 9.61
N LYS A 157 -2.20 4.73 10.71
CA LYS A 157 -3.33 5.67 10.77
C LYS A 157 -3.17 6.83 9.79
N ASN A 158 -1.99 7.44 9.73
CA ASN A 158 -1.71 8.55 8.81
C ASN A 158 -1.85 8.10 7.35
N ALA A 159 -1.38 6.90 7.01
CA ALA A 159 -1.56 6.34 5.67
C ALA A 159 -3.04 6.18 5.30
N LEU A 160 -3.88 5.71 6.23
CA LEU A 160 -5.33 5.63 6.00
C LEU A 160 -5.96 7.01 5.82
N LEU A 161 -5.60 8.00 6.64
CA LEU A 161 -6.10 9.38 6.51
C LEU A 161 -5.72 10.02 5.17
N LEU A 162 -4.47 9.81 4.72
CA LEU A 162 -3.99 10.26 3.40
C LEU A 162 -4.73 9.54 2.25
N GLN A 163 -5.03 8.25 2.41
CA GLN A 163 -5.85 7.51 1.43
C GLN A 163 -7.28 8.08 1.37
N LEU A 164 -7.92 8.30 2.52
CA LEU A 164 -9.29 8.80 2.62
C LEU A 164 -9.45 10.23 2.07
N TYR A 165 -8.44 11.08 2.20
CA TYR A 165 -8.44 12.41 1.56
C TYR A 165 -8.64 12.32 0.04
N ASN A 166 -8.06 11.30 -0.60
CA ASN A 166 -8.13 11.10 -2.04
C ASN A 166 -9.33 10.23 -2.48
N ASP A 167 -10.10 9.67 -1.54
CA ASP A 167 -11.21 8.75 -1.83
C ASP A 167 -12.55 9.47 -2.06
N GLN A 168 -12.69 10.08 -3.24
CA GLN A 168 -13.91 10.82 -3.60
C GLN A 168 -15.15 9.93 -3.73
N ASN A 169 -14.96 8.63 -4.00
CA ASN A 169 -16.05 7.67 -4.24
C ASN A 169 -16.37 6.78 -3.03
N ARG A 170 -15.77 7.07 -1.86
CA ARG A 170 -16.03 6.37 -0.60
C ARG A 170 -15.81 4.86 -0.68
N HIS A 171 -14.82 4.42 -1.45
CA HIS A 171 -14.48 3.01 -1.59
C HIS A 171 -13.89 2.40 -0.31
N PHE A 172 -13.37 3.22 0.60
CA PHE A 172 -12.71 2.77 1.84
C PHE A 172 -13.52 3.08 3.11
N ASP A 173 -14.83 3.34 3.00
CA ASP A 173 -15.70 3.59 4.15
C ASP A 173 -15.73 2.43 5.16
N GLU A 174 -15.61 1.19 4.68
CA GLU A 174 -15.51 0.00 5.55
C GLU A 174 -14.23 0.05 6.42
N LEU A 175 -13.07 0.34 5.82
CA LEU A 175 -11.82 0.53 6.58
C LEU A 175 -11.90 1.72 7.52
N LYS A 176 -12.52 2.82 7.09
CA LYS A 176 -12.71 3.99 7.93
C LYS A 176 -13.51 3.64 9.19
N GLN A 177 -14.55 2.82 9.07
CA GLN A 177 -15.35 2.33 10.20
C GLN A 177 -14.55 1.38 11.08
N GLU A 178 -13.86 0.40 10.48
CA GLU A 178 -13.02 -0.58 11.19
C GLU A 178 -11.95 0.09 12.05
N PHE A 179 -11.32 1.15 11.53
CA PHE A 179 -10.29 1.93 12.23
C PHE A 179 -10.85 3.09 13.06
N ASN A 180 -12.18 3.21 13.20
CA ASN A 180 -12.86 4.25 13.97
C ASN A 180 -12.43 5.69 13.60
N ILE A 181 -12.15 5.95 12.32
CA ILE A 181 -11.69 7.26 11.83
C ILE A 181 -12.87 8.23 11.71
N LYS A 182 -12.74 9.38 12.38
CA LYS A 182 -13.72 10.46 12.32
C LYS A 182 -13.47 11.37 11.11
N ASN A 183 -14.54 12.00 10.61
CA ASN A 183 -14.46 12.92 9.46
C ASN A 183 -13.56 14.13 9.71
N GLU A 184 -13.44 14.55 10.97
CA GLU A 184 -12.65 15.70 11.39
C GLU A 184 -11.14 15.41 11.35
N GLU A 185 -10.75 14.13 11.42
CA GLU A 185 -9.36 13.70 11.36
C GLU A 185 -8.83 13.64 9.93
N ILE A 186 -9.72 13.46 8.94
CA ILE A 186 -9.36 13.44 7.53
C ILE A 186 -8.98 14.87 7.12
N PRO A 187 -7.80 15.09 6.51
CA PRO A 187 -7.42 16.40 5.99
C PRO A 187 -8.52 17.00 5.11
N LYS A 188 -8.80 18.29 5.24
CA LYS A 188 -9.83 18.98 4.42
C LYS A 188 -9.24 19.93 3.39
N THR A 189 -7.93 20.18 3.47
CA THR A 189 -7.20 21.10 2.59
C THR A 189 -5.90 20.47 2.16
N LYS A 190 -5.36 20.91 1.02
CA LYS A 190 -4.04 20.48 0.55
C LYS A 190 -2.93 20.76 1.57
N LYS A 191 -2.99 21.91 2.26
CA LYS A 191 -2.04 22.26 3.32
C LYS A 191 -2.09 21.26 4.49
N ALA A 192 -3.28 20.90 4.97
CA ALA A 192 -3.42 19.90 6.03
C ALA A 192 -2.95 18.51 5.58
N TYR A 193 -3.22 18.15 4.32
CA TYR A 193 -2.74 16.91 3.71
C TYR A 193 -1.21 16.87 3.65
N ASP A 194 -0.56 17.96 3.22
CA ASP A 194 0.90 18.04 3.14
C ASP A 194 1.57 18.04 4.51
N ILE A 195 0.97 18.68 5.52
CA ILE A 195 1.43 18.58 6.91
C ILE A 195 1.40 17.12 7.38
N LEU A 196 0.33 16.40 7.11
CA LEU A 196 0.22 14.99 7.49
C LEU A 196 1.23 14.11 6.73
N ARG A 197 1.43 14.39 5.44
CA ARG A 197 2.45 13.71 4.61
C ARG A 197 3.85 13.96 5.15
N ALA A 198 4.18 15.21 5.50
CA ALA A 198 5.47 15.60 6.05
C ALA A 198 5.74 14.94 7.42
N LYS A 199 4.74 14.92 8.31
CA LYS A 199 4.82 14.18 9.58
C LYS A 199 5.11 12.70 9.36
N ASN A 200 4.46 12.08 8.37
CA ASN A 200 4.70 10.68 8.04
C ASN A 200 6.13 10.45 7.54
N ASP A 201 6.64 11.33 6.68
CA ASP A 201 8.04 11.29 6.21
C ASP A 201 9.05 11.44 7.36
N LEU A 202 8.80 12.36 8.31
CA LEU A 202 9.65 12.56 9.48
C LEU A 202 9.64 11.36 10.43
N LEU A 203 8.48 10.72 10.65
CA LEU A 203 8.41 9.48 11.42
C LEU A 203 9.20 8.34 10.75
N VAL A 204 9.14 8.22 9.42
CA VAL A 204 9.93 7.20 8.72
C VAL A 204 11.43 7.53 8.79
N LYS A 205 11.82 8.80 8.67
CA LYS A 205 13.20 9.23 8.92
C LYS A 205 13.70 8.78 10.29
N GLU A 206 12.91 8.97 11.35
CA GLU A 206 13.23 8.50 12.70
C GLU A 206 13.37 6.98 12.76
N LEU A 207 12.48 6.22 12.10
CA LEU A 207 12.57 4.76 12.04
C LEU A 207 13.86 4.25 11.36
N TYR A 208 14.39 5.00 10.40
CA TYR A 208 15.66 4.70 9.73
C TYR A 208 16.88 5.29 10.45
N GLY A 209 16.68 6.00 11.56
CA GLY A 209 17.75 6.58 12.36
C GLY A 209 18.53 7.69 11.66
N LEU A 210 17.92 8.38 10.68
CA LEU A 210 18.58 9.46 9.94
C LEU A 210 18.59 10.76 10.76
N SER A 211 19.74 11.42 10.79
CA SER A 211 19.86 12.79 11.31
C SER A 211 19.16 13.82 10.42
N ASP A 212 18.98 15.05 10.93
CA ASP A 212 18.42 16.16 10.16
C ASP A 212 19.27 16.50 8.93
N ASP A 213 20.60 16.44 9.06
CA ASP A 213 21.54 16.73 8.00
C ASP A 213 21.52 15.65 6.91
N GLU A 214 21.52 14.37 7.29
CA GLU A 214 21.41 13.25 6.35
C GLU A 214 20.08 13.28 5.59
N PHE A 215 18.97 13.55 6.29
CA PHE A 215 17.66 13.65 5.67
C PHE A 215 17.57 14.87 4.73
N SER A 216 18.13 16.01 5.14
CA SER A 216 18.19 17.21 4.30
C SER A 216 19.03 17.00 3.03
N TYR A 217 20.19 16.34 3.16
CA TYR A 217 21.00 15.94 2.02
C TYR A 217 20.24 14.99 1.10
N MET A 218 19.61 13.94 1.66
CA MET A 218 18.80 12.99 0.91
C MET A 218 17.71 13.69 0.10
N ILE A 219 16.94 14.59 0.70
CA ILE A 219 15.88 15.33 0.00
C ILE A 219 16.45 16.21 -1.12
N SER A 220 17.64 16.79 -0.93
CA SER A 220 18.27 17.64 -1.94
C SER A 220 18.56 16.91 -3.26
N THR A 221 18.66 15.58 -3.26
CA THR A 221 18.91 14.79 -4.47
C THR A 221 17.67 14.64 -5.36
N PHE A 222 16.47 14.89 -4.85
CA PHE A 222 15.21 14.78 -5.59
C PHE A 222 14.96 16.03 -6.45
N LYS A 223 15.68 16.18 -7.56
CA LYS A 223 15.65 17.42 -8.39
C LYS A 223 14.23 17.90 -8.73
N VAL A 224 13.42 17.03 -9.34
CA VAL A 224 12.07 17.39 -9.79
C VAL A 224 11.13 17.67 -8.60
N LEU A 225 11.29 16.97 -7.47
CA LEU A 225 10.51 17.24 -6.26
C LEU A 225 10.85 18.62 -5.69
N ASN A 226 12.14 18.98 -5.63
CA ASN A 226 12.59 20.28 -5.15
C ASN A 226 12.10 21.42 -6.03
N GLU A 227 12.06 21.23 -7.35
CA GLU A 227 11.58 22.23 -8.31
C GLU A 227 10.06 22.42 -8.24
N LYS A 228 9.29 21.33 -8.17
CA LYS A 228 7.81 21.40 -8.29
C LYS A 228 7.05 21.46 -6.97
N GLN A 229 7.66 21.03 -5.87
CA GLN A 229 7.04 20.99 -4.54
C GLN A 229 7.90 21.70 -3.50
N SER A 230 8.46 22.86 -3.84
CA SER A 230 9.34 23.66 -2.96
C SER A 230 8.69 24.02 -1.61
N GLU A 231 7.39 24.29 -1.59
CA GLU A 231 6.63 24.51 -0.36
C GLU A 231 6.62 23.27 0.54
N TYR A 232 6.47 22.08 -0.03
CA TYR A 232 6.51 20.82 0.71
C TYR A 232 7.90 20.54 1.29
N ILE A 233 8.96 20.84 0.52
CA ILE A 233 10.33 20.71 0.99
C ILE A 233 10.61 21.69 2.13
N THR A 234 10.10 22.91 2.04
CA THR A 234 10.20 23.90 3.13
C THR A 234 9.48 23.39 4.36
N LEU A 235 8.27 22.83 4.18
CA LEU A 235 7.48 22.25 5.26
C LEU A 235 8.24 21.15 6.02
N LEU A 236 8.88 20.22 5.30
CA LEU A 236 9.69 19.14 5.89
C LEU A 236 10.85 19.63 6.76
N LYS A 237 11.35 20.85 6.55
CA LYS A 237 12.45 21.46 7.31
C LYS A 237 11.99 22.32 8.48
N THR A 238 10.68 22.53 8.63
CA THR A 238 10.12 23.51 9.58
C THR A 238 9.19 22.91 10.63
N ILE A 239 8.64 21.72 10.37
CA ILE A 239 7.87 20.92 11.34
C ILE A 239 8.83 20.19 12.27
#